data_AF-A0A971MLK7-F1
#
_entry.id   AF-A0A971MLK7-F1
#
_cell.length_a   1.000
_cell.length_b   1.000
_cell.length_c   1.000
_cell.angle_alpha   90.00
_cell.angle_beta   90.00
_cell.angle_gamma   90.00
#
_symmetry.space_group_name_H-M   'P 1'
#
loop_
_entity.id
_entity.type
_entity.pdbx_description
1 polymer ?
#
loop_
_entity_poly.entity_id
_entity_poly.type
_entity_poly.pdbx_seq_one_letter_code
_entity_poly.pdbx_strand_id
1 'polypeptide(L)'
;MSKKVSSRIEIIDFLRGLAIINMIIYHLLYSLVFVFDVEIGFFSIERFYPYQQYIAWSFILLSGFSINLSKNPIKNSIIVIISAILVSLVTYIVTPKLMIKFGILHFMGISMLIVALSKDLLKLINPYVGAILSFSVFFYLWENGVVVFSFFEKFSELNLFYLGFPNLTFSSSDYFPLLPWFFLFLTGFFIGRLNEVYRNPLGKYNVNIPMLNYIGKHSLVIYLLHQVIIFISLTILRKIGII
;
A
#
# COMPACT_ATOMS: atom_id res chain seq x y z
N MET A 1 37.29 2.43 -6.64
CA MET A 1 35.84 2.72 -6.69
C MET A 1 35.08 1.40 -6.76
N SER A 2 34.56 0.88 -5.63
CA SER A 2 33.74 -0.33 -5.66
C SER A 2 32.37 0.02 -6.28
N LYS A 3 32.02 -0.64 -7.39
CA LYS A 3 30.67 -0.60 -7.93
C LYS A 3 29.71 -1.05 -6.82
N LYS A 4 28.94 -0.12 -6.25
CA LYS A 4 27.83 -0.42 -5.33
C LYS A 4 26.74 -1.09 -6.18
N VAL A 5 26.89 -2.37 -6.47
CA VAL A 5 25.81 -3.19 -7.00
C VAL A 5 24.75 -3.14 -5.90
N SER A 6 23.66 -2.42 -6.15
CA SER A 6 22.45 -2.53 -5.33
C SER A 6 22.01 -3.98 -5.44
N SER A 7 22.50 -4.82 -4.53
CA SER A 7 22.11 -6.21 -4.45
C SER A 7 20.67 -6.23 -3.98
N ARG A 8 19.83 -6.83 -4.81
CA ARG A 8 18.43 -7.09 -4.48
C ARG A 8 18.38 -7.83 -3.14
N ILE A 9 17.53 -7.37 -2.23
CA ILE A 9 17.42 -7.94 -0.89
C ILE A 9 16.28 -8.97 -0.92
N GLU A 10 16.63 -10.26 -0.85
CA GLU A 10 15.68 -11.37 -1.04
C GLU A 10 14.55 -11.36 0.01
N ILE A 11 14.86 -11.07 1.27
CA ILE A 11 13.85 -10.98 2.33
C ILE A 11 12.77 -9.92 2.03
N ILE A 12 13.12 -8.82 1.33
CA ILE A 12 12.13 -7.80 0.95
C ILE A 12 11.22 -8.32 -0.15
N ASP A 13 11.75 -9.07 -1.12
CA ASP A 13 10.92 -9.72 -2.14
C ASP A 13 10.01 -10.77 -1.49
N PHE A 14 10.50 -11.57 -0.55
CA PHE A 14 9.68 -12.51 0.24
C PHE A 14 8.53 -11.80 0.97
N LEU A 15 8.82 -10.74 1.73
CA LEU A 15 7.81 -10.00 2.49
C LEU A 15 6.76 -9.32 1.59
N ARG A 16 7.17 -8.79 0.43
CA ARG A 16 6.23 -8.28 -0.58
C ARG A 16 5.34 -9.39 -1.14
N GLY A 17 5.91 -10.57 -1.39
CA GLY A 17 5.15 -11.75 -1.81
C GLY A 17 4.09 -12.13 -0.79
N LEU A 18 4.46 -12.15 0.49
CA LEU A 18 3.55 -12.41 1.59
C LEU A 18 2.43 -11.36 1.67
N ALA A 19 2.76 -10.07 1.56
CA ALA A 19 1.77 -8.99 1.54
C ALA A 19 0.76 -9.13 0.39
N ILE A 20 1.25 -9.45 -0.82
CA ILE A 20 0.41 -9.70 -2.00
C ILE A 20 -0.52 -10.90 -1.80
N ILE A 21 -0.01 -12.02 -1.29
CA ILE A 21 -0.85 -13.21 -1.04
C ILE A 21 -1.95 -12.90 -0.02
N ASN A 22 -1.62 -12.23 1.08
CA ASN A 22 -2.63 -11.86 2.08
C ASN A 22 -3.70 -10.92 1.50
N MET A 23 -3.30 -9.96 0.66
CA MET A 23 -4.24 -9.09 -0.06
C MET A 23 -5.16 -9.86 -1.01
N ILE A 24 -4.61 -10.82 -1.77
CA ILE A 24 -5.41 -11.68 -2.67
C ILE A 24 -6.43 -12.48 -1.86
N ILE A 25 -6.03 -13.06 -0.74
CA ILE A 25 -6.93 -13.82 0.15
C ILE A 25 -8.05 -12.92 0.67
N TYR A 26 -7.71 -11.72 1.17
CA TYR A 26 -8.70 -10.77 1.66
C TYR A 26 -9.70 -10.37 0.58
N HIS A 27 -9.24 -10.01 -0.62
CA HIS A 27 -10.12 -9.62 -1.72
C HIS A 27 -10.93 -10.79 -2.28
N LEU A 28 -10.41 -12.02 -2.23
CA LEU A 28 -11.16 -13.22 -2.59
C LEU A 28 -12.34 -13.43 -1.63
N LEU A 29 -12.10 -13.38 -0.32
CA LEU A 29 -13.14 -13.48 0.70
C LEU A 29 -14.17 -12.35 0.58
N TYR A 30 -13.69 -11.11 0.39
CA TYR A 30 -14.56 -9.96 0.15
C TYR A 30 -15.46 -10.17 -1.06
N SER A 31 -14.89 -10.63 -2.18
CA SER A 31 -15.65 -10.85 -3.42
C SER A 31 -16.67 -11.98 -3.25
N LEU A 32 -16.28 -13.10 -2.63
CA LEU A 32 -17.18 -14.22 -2.35
C LEU A 32 -18.41 -13.75 -1.57
N VAL A 33 -18.21 -13.03 -0.47
CA VAL A 33 -19.32 -12.63 0.43
C VAL A 33 -20.13 -11.46 -0.13
N PHE A 34 -19.48 -10.40 -0.62
CA PHE A 34 -20.17 -9.14 -0.93
C PHE A 34 -20.48 -8.93 -2.42
N VAL A 35 -19.89 -9.72 -3.32
CA VAL A 35 -20.13 -9.61 -4.77
C VAL A 35 -20.85 -10.84 -5.31
N PHE A 36 -20.55 -12.02 -4.77
CA PHE A 36 -21.13 -13.30 -5.22
C PHE A 36 -22.16 -13.88 -4.24
N ASP A 37 -22.43 -13.19 -3.12
CA ASP A 37 -23.43 -13.57 -2.11
C ASP A 37 -23.21 -14.97 -1.50
N VAL A 38 -21.95 -15.42 -1.43
CA VAL A 38 -21.57 -16.71 -0.82
C VAL A 38 -21.49 -16.54 0.70
N GLU A 39 -22.26 -17.35 1.44
CA GLU A 39 -22.27 -17.32 2.89
C GLU A 39 -20.98 -17.90 3.50
N ILE A 40 -20.13 -17.02 4.06
CA ILE A 40 -18.92 -17.41 4.80
C ILE A 40 -19.05 -16.86 6.23
N GLY A 41 -19.64 -17.64 7.13
CA GLY A 41 -20.08 -17.17 8.46
C GLY A 41 -18.97 -16.65 9.41
N PHE A 42 -17.69 -16.88 9.10
CA PHE A 42 -16.58 -16.31 9.86
C PHE A 42 -16.11 -14.95 9.33
N PHE A 43 -16.43 -14.58 8.08
CA PHE A 43 -15.92 -13.38 7.43
C PHE A 43 -16.91 -12.21 7.56
N SER A 44 -16.41 -11.08 8.09
CA SER A 44 -17.13 -9.79 8.09
C SER A 44 -16.13 -8.64 8.05
N ILE A 45 -16.59 -7.47 7.58
CA ILE A 45 -15.73 -6.26 7.48
C ILE A 45 -15.13 -5.91 8.85
N GLU A 46 -15.93 -5.92 9.91
CA GLU A 46 -15.48 -5.57 11.26
C GLU A 46 -14.43 -6.54 11.81
N ARG A 47 -14.68 -7.86 11.71
CA ARG A 47 -13.75 -8.89 12.24
C ARG A 47 -12.44 -8.93 11.48
N PHE A 48 -12.48 -8.69 10.17
CA PHE A 48 -11.30 -8.72 9.30
C PHE A 48 -10.66 -7.34 9.12
N TYR A 49 -11.18 -6.29 9.75
CA TYR A 49 -10.58 -4.95 9.70
C TYR A 49 -9.12 -4.96 10.17
N PRO A 50 -8.72 -5.59 11.31
CA PRO A 50 -7.32 -5.67 11.71
C PRO A 50 -6.43 -6.40 10.69
N TYR A 51 -6.97 -7.41 10.01
CA TYR A 51 -6.25 -8.14 8.96
C TYR A 51 -6.04 -7.28 7.71
N GLN A 52 -7.06 -6.53 7.30
CA GLN A 52 -6.95 -5.52 6.24
C GLN A 52 -5.92 -4.44 6.59
N GLN A 53 -5.92 -3.94 7.84
CA GLN A 53 -4.95 -2.97 8.32
C GLN A 53 -3.53 -3.53 8.28
N TYR A 54 -3.32 -4.76 8.76
CA TYR A 54 -2.03 -5.45 8.65
C TYR A 54 -1.52 -5.52 7.19
N ILE A 55 -2.39 -5.89 6.25
CA ILE A 55 -2.06 -5.91 4.81
C ILE A 55 -1.63 -4.52 4.35
N ALA A 56 -2.44 -3.49 4.62
CA ALA A 56 -2.15 -2.13 4.21
C ALA A 56 -0.83 -1.62 4.79
N TRP A 57 -0.63 -1.78 6.10
CA TRP A 57 0.59 -1.35 6.79
C TRP A 57 1.82 -2.03 6.20
N SER A 58 1.72 -3.32 5.88
CA SER A 58 2.81 -4.07 5.25
C SER A 58 3.20 -3.48 3.89
N PHE A 59 2.24 -3.17 3.01
CA PHE A 59 2.53 -2.54 1.72
C PHE A 59 3.19 -1.18 1.88
N ILE A 60 2.67 -0.35 2.79
CA ILE A 60 3.13 1.01 2.99
C ILE A 60 4.56 1.03 3.54
N LEU A 61 4.84 0.24 4.58
CA LEU A 61 6.17 0.11 5.17
C LEU A 61 7.17 -0.46 4.16
N LEU A 62 6.79 -1.54 3.45
CA LEU A 62 7.65 -2.15 2.44
C LEU A 62 7.93 -1.17 1.30
N SER A 63 6.94 -0.42 0.81
CA SER A 63 7.11 0.58 -0.24
C SER A 63 8.06 1.70 0.20
N GLY A 64 7.87 2.24 1.41
CA GLY A 64 8.75 3.21 2.04
C GLY A 64 10.19 2.70 2.14
N PHE A 65 10.39 1.48 2.61
CA PHE A 65 11.72 0.86 2.68
C PHE A 65 12.37 0.77 1.29
N SER A 66 11.58 0.33 0.31
CA SER A 66 12.01 -0.04 -1.04
C SER A 66 12.52 1.14 -1.87
N ILE A 67 12.08 2.36 -1.58
CA ILE A 67 12.54 3.54 -2.32
C ILE A 67 14.04 3.79 -2.13
N ASN A 68 14.63 3.33 -1.02
CA ASN A 68 16.06 3.40 -0.78
C ASN A 68 16.86 2.48 -1.71
N LEU A 69 16.25 1.37 -2.15
CA LEU A 69 16.86 0.39 -3.06
C LEU A 69 16.67 0.75 -4.53
N SER A 70 15.76 1.67 -4.84
CA SER A 70 15.40 2.03 -6.20
C SER A 70 16.52 2.78 -6.91
N LYS A 71 16.85 2.34 -8.13
CA LYS A 71 17.77 3.06 -9.03
C LYS A 71 17.15 4.32 -9.63
N ASN A 72 15.83 4.29 -9.90
CA ASN A 72 15.09 5.38 -10.54
C ASN A 72 13.79 5.64 -9.77
N PRO A 73 13.85 6.23 -8.55
CA PRO A 73 12.68 6.37 -7.69
C PRO A 73 11.57 7.23 -8.30
N ILE A 74 11.91 8.31 -9.02
CA ILE A 74 10.94 9.18 -9.70
C ILE A 74 10.23 8.43 -10.85
N LYS A 75 10.98 7.69 -11.66
CA LYS A 75 10.36 6.88 -12.73
C LYS A 75 9.41 5.84 -12.14
N ASN A 76 9.82 5.16 -11.08
CA ASN A 76 9.00 4.15 -10.43
C ASN A 76 7.75 4.76 -9.79
N SER A 77 7.83 5.93 -9.17
CA SER A 77 6.65 6.60 -8.61
C SER A 77 5.66 7.00 -9.70
N ILE A 78 6.13 7.54 -10.82
CA ILE A 78 5.28 7.87 -11.98
C ILE A 78 4.57 6.61 -12.52
N ILE A 79 5.28 5.48 -12.65
CA ILE A 79 4.66 4.21 -13.07
C ILE A 79 3.53 3.80 -12.12
N VAL A 80 3.74 3.91 -10.80
CA VAL A 80 2.70 3.58 -9.81
C VAL A 80 1.52 4.55 -9.90
N ILE A 81 1.76 5.86 -10.07
CA ILE A 81 0.70 6.87 -10.23
C ILE A 81 -0.13 6.58 -11.48
N ILE A 82 0.51 6.33 -12.63
CA ILE A 82 -0.18 5.97 -13.87
C ILE A 82 -1.00 4.69 -13.67
N SER A 83 -0.44 3.69 -13.00
CA SER A 83 -1.15 2.45 -12.68
C SER A 83 -2.38 2.71 -11.80
N ALA A 84 -2.28 3.61 -10.83
CA ALA A 84 -3.39 4.01 -9.96
C ALA A 84 -4.51 4.69 -10.76
N ILE A 85 -4.16 5.63 -11.65
CA ILE A 85 -5.11 6.32 -12.53
C ILE A 85 -5.82 5.32 -13.45
N LEU A 86 -5.09 4.34 -14.00
CA LEU A 86 -5.67 3.27 -14.82
C LEU A 86 -6.68 2.44 -14.02
N VAL A 87 -6.37 2.10 -12.76
CA VAL A 87 -7.32 1.41 -11.87
C VAL A 87 -8.59 2.26 -11.65
N SER A 88 -8.45 3.56 -11.40
CA SER A 88 -9.59 4.48 -11.25
C SER A 88 -10.45 4.54 -12.52
N LEU A 89 -9.81 4.59 -13.70
CA LEU A 89 -10.51 4.61 -14.98
C LEU A 89 -11.27 3.31 -15.24
N VAL A 90 -10.61 2.16 -15.02
CA VAL A 90 -11.22 0.84 -15.20
C VAL A 90 -12.39 0.66 -14.23
N THR A 91 -12.22 1.02 -12.96
CA THR A 91 -13.32 0.93 -11.97
C THR A 91 -14.46 1.89 -12.27
N TYR A 92 -14.18 3.10 -12.77
CA TYR A 92 -15.21 4.02 -13.24
C TYR A 92 -16.05 3.44 -14.39
N ILE A 93 -15.42 2.75 -15.34
CA ILE A 93 -16.11 2.17 -16.51
C ILE A 93 -16.88 0.89 -16.12
N VAL A 94 -16.25 -0.01 -15.36
CA VAL A 94 -16.80 -1.35 -15.08
C VAL A 94 -17.79 -1.32 -13.92
N THR A 95 -17.47 -0.59 -12.85
CA THR A 95 -18.30 -0.52 -11.64
C THR A 95 -18.30 0.89 -11.04
N PRO A 96 -19.01 1.86 -11.65
CA PRO A 96 -18.96 3.27 -11.23
C PRO A 96 -19.30 3.51 -9.75
N LYS A 97 -20.19 2.70 -9.18
CA LYS A 97 -20.56 2.75 -7.74
C LYS A 97 -19.40 2.37 -6.81
N LEU A 98 -18.46 1.57 -7.30
CA LEU A 98 -17.27 1.13 -6.58
C LEU A 98 -15.99 1.79 -7.13
N MET A 99 -16.11 2.97 -7.71
CA MET A 99 -14.96 3.71 -8.24
C MET A 99 -13.93 3.94 -7.15
N ILE A 100 -12.67 3.64 -7.46
CA ILE A 100 -11.54 3.98 -6.62
C ILE A 100 -11.12 5.41 -6.98
N LYS A 101 -11.31 6.36 -6.05
CA LYS A 101 -10.93 7.77 -6.25
C LYS A 101 -9.53 8.07 -5.73
N PHE A 102 -9.16 7.48 -4.59
CA PHE A 102 -7.86 7.68 -3.97
C PHE A 102 -7.43 6.48 -3.11
N GLY A 103 -7.20 5.35 -3.79
CA GLY A 103 -6.76 4.10 -3.16
C GLY A 103 -5.27 4.03 -2.85
N ILE A 104 -4.82 2.89 -2.33
CA ILE A 104 -3.45 2.69 -1.83
C ILE A 104 -2.37 2.92 -2.90
N LEU A 105 -2.64 2.64 -4.18
CA LEU A 105 -1.69 2.93 -5.27
C LEU A 105 -1.52 4.44 -5.51
N HIS A 106 -2.59 5.24 -5.40
CA HIS A 106 -2.51 6.70 -5.53
C HIS A 106 -1.61 7.25 -4.43
N PHE A 107 -1.92 6.85 -3.20
CA PHE A 107 -1.14 7.18 -2.01
C PHE A 107 0.33 6.81 -2.15
N MET A 108 0.63 5.54 -2.48
CA MET A 108 2.00 5.06 -2.56
C MET A 108 2.76 5.78 -3.68
N GLY A 109 2.15 5.97 -4.85
CA GLY A 109 2.75 6.68 -5.96
C GLY A 109 3.12 8.12 -5.59
N ILE A 110 2.20 8.86 -4.97
CA ILE A 110 2.42 10.24 -4.53
C ILE A 110 3.47 10.29 -3.41
N SER A 111 3.37 9.42 -2.39
CA SER A 111 4.33 9.36 -1.29
C SER A 111 5.74 9.04 -1.77
N MET A 112 5.87 8.10 -2.71
CA MET A 112 7.14 7.78 -3.35
C MET A 112 7.70 8.98 -4.11
N LEU A 113 6.86 9.72 -4.84
CA LEU A 113 7.29 10.91 -5.57
C LEU A 113 7.76 12.01 -4.61
N ILE A 114 7.01 12.29 -3.56
CA ILE A 114 7.37 13.27 -2.52
C ILE A 114 8.72 12.90 -1.91
N VAL A 115 8.91 11.66 -1.47
CA VAL A 115 10.17 11.20 -0.87
C VAL A 115 11.31 11.17 -1.89
N ALA A 116 11.05 10.85 -3.15
CA ALA A 116 12.07 10.88 -4.20
C ALA A 116 12.61 12.30 -4.43
N LEU A 117 11.73 13.30 -4.45
CA LEU A 117 12.07 14.71 -4.64
C LEU A 117 12.69 15.35 -3.39
N SER A 118 12.27 14.93 -2.20
CA SER A 118 12.79 15.44 -0.91
C SER A 118 13.92 14.60 -0.30
N LYS A 119 14.43 13.61 -1.04
CA LYS A 119 15.33 12.58 -0.51
C LYS A 119 16.57 13.17 0.17
N ASP A 120 17.16 14.21 -0.40
CA ASP A 120 18.39 14.79 0.12
C ASP A 120 18.18 15.58 1.42
N LEU A 121 17.01 16.23 1.56
CA LEU A 121 16.59 16.84 2.82
C LEU A 121 16.33 15.77 3.89
N LEU A 122 15.59 14.72 3.53
CA LEU A 122 15.25 13.62 4.46
C LEU A 122 16.49 12.86 4.94
N LYS A 123 17.57 12.82 4.14
CA LYS A 123 18.84 12.19 4.53
C LYS A 123 19.59 12.96 5.62
N LEU A 124 19.28 14.24 5.85
CA LEU A 124 19.86 15.04 6.94
C LEU A 124 19.35 14.58 8.31
N ILE A 125 18.19 13.93 8.35
CA ILE A 125 17.57 13.45 9.58
C ILE A 125 18.24 12.14 10.01
N ASN A 126 18.56 12.01 11.30
CA ASN A 126 19.03 10.74 11.86
C ASN A 126 17.96 9.65 11.63
N PRO A 127 18.30 8.51 11.00
CA PRO A 127 17.31 7.52 10.59
C PRO A 127 16.60 6.84 11.76
N TYR A 128 17.21 6.71 12.94
CA TYR A 128 16.51 6.20 14.13
C TYR A 128 15.44 7.19 14.60
N VAL A 129 15.84 8.45 14.74
CA VAL A 129 14.94 9.53 15.17
C VAL A 129 13.79 9.68 14.16
N GLY A 130 14.10 9.68 12.87
CA GLY A 130 13.10 9.75 11.80
C GLY A 130 12.11 8.58 11.83
N ALA A 131 12.58 7.34 12.03
CA ALA A 131 11.72 6.17 12.11
C ALA A 131 10.77 6.22 13.32
N ILE A 132 11.31 6.54 14.51
CA ILE A 132 10.54 6.61 15.75
C ILE A 132 9.51 7.74 15.67
N LEU A 133 9.94 8.96 15.34
CA LEU A 133 9.04 10.12 15.27
C LEU A 133 7.93 9.91 14.23
N SER A 134 8.27 9.41 13.03
CA SER A 134 7.26 9.16 12.01
C SER A 134 6.26 8.10 12.47
N PHE A 135 6.71 7.03 13.11
CA PHE A 135 5.81 5.99 13.61
C PHE A 135 4.92 6.50 14.74
N SER A 136 5.48 7.29 15.67
CA SER A 136 4.71 7.90 16.77
C SER A 136 3.64 8.86 16.25
N VAL A 137 3.97 9.71 15.27
CA VAL A 137 3.00 10.62 14.65
C VAL A 137 1.92 9.84 13.90
N PHE A 138 2.33 8.83 13.12
CA PHE A 138 1.39 7.94 12.45
C PHE A 138 0.41 7.30 13.45
N PHE A 139 0.93 6.65 14.49
CA PHE A 139 0.11 5.93 15.47
C PHE A 139 -0.84 6.87 16.20
N TYR A 140 -0.36 8.05 16.63
CA TYR A 140 -1.19 9.05 17.28
C TYR A 140 -2.35 9.52 16.39
N LEU A 141 -2.07 9.85 15.12
CA LEU A 141 -3.08 10.30 14.17
C LEU A 141 -4.01 9.17 13.68
N TRP A 142 -3.52 7.93 13.64
CA TRP A 142 -4.34 6.78 13.25
C TRP A 142 -5.37 6.43 14.34
N GLU A 143 -4.96 6.49 15.61
CA GLU A 143 -5.86 6.28 16.77
C GLU A 143 -6.78 7.47 17.03
N ASN A 144 -6.25 8.71 16.98
CA ASN A 144 -6.97 9.92 17.37
C ASN A 144 -7.45 10.76 16.18
N GLY A 145 -7.39 10.24 14.96
CA GLY A 145 -7.60 10.99 13.73
C GLY A 145 -8.94 11.71 13.67
N VAL A 146 -10.01 11.09 14.17
CA VAL A 146 -11.35 11.70 14.21
C VAL A 146 -11.33 13.01 15.00
N VAL A 147 -10.69 13.01 16.19
CA VAL A 147 -10.61 14.18 17.06
C VAL A 147 -9.63 15.21 16.50
N VAL A 148 -8.49 14.78 15.96
CA VAL A 148 -7.50 15.72 15.40
C VAL A 148 -8.05 16.41 14.16
N PHE A 149 -8.71 15.66 13.27
CA PHE A 149 -9.22 16.21 12.01
C PHE A 149 -10.52 17.02 12.16
N SER A 150 -11.29 16.84 13.25
CA SER A 150 -12.43 17.71 13.54
C SER A 150 -12.05 19.16 13.82
N PHE A 151 -10.79 19.45 14.17
CA PHE A 151 -10.31 20.84 14.29
C PHE A 151 -10.09 21.53 12.92
N PHE A 152 -10.18 20.78 11.82
CA PHE A 152 -9.89 21.24 10.46
C PHE A 152 -11.11 21.11 9.53
N GLU A 153 -12.33 21.29 10.03
CA GLU A 153 -13.58 21.15 9.25
C GLU A 153 -13.59 21.94 7.94
N LYS A 154 -12.98 23.13 7.90
CA LYS A 154 -12.83 23.94 6.67
C LYS A 154 -12.11 23.20 5.54
N PHE A 155 -11.18 22.30 5.86
CA PHE A 155 -10.51 21.47 4.86
C PHE A 155 -11.44 20.38 4.31
N SER A 156 -12.35 19.87 5.14
CA SER A 156 -13.40 18.94 4.71
C SER A 156 -14.42 19.63 3.81
N GLU A 157 -14.76 20.91 4.05
CA GLU A 157 -15.62 21.69 3.14
C GLU A 157 -15.03 21.82 1.73
N LEU A 158 -13.70 21.97 1.63
CA LEU A 158 -12.96 22.01 0.37
C LEU A 158 -12.77 20.62 -0.26
N ASN A 159 -13.26 19.55 0.37
CA ASN A 159 -13.12 18.17 -0.05
C ASN A 159 -11.67 17.77 -0.34
N LEU A 160 -10.74 18.12 0.56
CA LEU A 160 -9.32 17.75 0.46
C LEU A 160 -9.09 16.27 0.84
N PHE A 161 -9.85 15.36 0.21
CA PHE A 161 -9.83 13.91 0.49
C PHE A 161 -8.43 13.31 0.29
N TYR A 162 -7.65 13.80 -0.65
CA TYR A 162 -6.28 13.32 -0.87
C TYR A 162 -5.34 13.62 0.32
N LEU A 163 -5.64 14.66 1.11
CA LEU A 163 -4.91 14.97 2.34
C LEU A 163 -5.44 14.23 3.56
N GLY A 164 -6.68 13.72 3.52
CA GLY A 164 -7.35 13.12 4.68
C GLY A 164 -8.59 13.86 5.16
N PHE A 165 -9.06 14.88 4.42
CA PHE A 165 -10.24 15.68 4.77
C PHE A 165 -11.34 15.51 3.71
N PRO A 166 -11.98 14.33 3.62
CA PRO A 166 -13.09 14.11 2.70
C PRO A 166 -14.34 14.85 3.19
N ASN A 167 -15.15 15.36 2.26
CA ASN A 167 -16.48 15.86 2.60
C ASN A 167 -17.50 14.71 2.77
N LEU A 168 -18.73 15.03 3.19
CA LEU A 168 -19.79 14.03 3.40
C LEU A 168 -20.26 13.32 2.13
N THR A 169 -19.97 13.87 0.95
CA THR A 169 -20.35 13.28 -0.35
C THR A 169 -19.24 12.42 -0.96
N PHE A 170 -18.06 12.42 -0.34
CA PHE A 170 -16.94 11.60 -0.77
C PHE A 170 -17.18 10.13 -0.42
N SER A 171 -16.99 9.29 -1.42
CA SER A 171 -17.03 7.83 -1.29
C SER A 171 -16.07 7.24 -2.30
N SER A 172 -15.35 6.21 -1.87
CA SER A 172 -14.35 5.48 -2.65
C SER A 172 -14.27 4.07 -2.09
N SER A 173 -14.25 3.05 -2.95
CA SER A 173 -14.16 1.65 -2.49
C SER A 173 -12.80 1.28 -1.90
N ASP A 174 -11.78 2.04 -2.24
CA ASP A 174 -10.46 2.01 -1.61
C ASP A 174 -10.03 3.44 -1.30
N TYR A 175 -9.65 3.73 -0.05
CA TYR A 175 -9.33 5.08 0.39
C TYR A 175 -8.15 5.11 1.36
N PHE A 176 -7.04 5.68 0.88
CA PHE A 176 -5.80 5.87 1.62
C PHE A 176 -5.33 7.32 1.47
N PRO A 177 -5.74 8.26 2.33
CA PRO A 177 -5.27 9.64 2.26
C PRO A 177 -3.78 9.78 2.59
N LEU A 178 -3.17 10.95 2.31
CA LEU A 178 -1.80 11.23 2.75
C LEU A 178 -1.67 11.25 4.28
N LEU A 179 -2.62 11.84 5.01
CA LEU A 179 -2.63 11.78 6.47
C LEU A 179 -3.55 10.66 6.96
N PRO A 180 -3.10 9.78 7.88
CA PRO A 180 -1.78 9.73 8.51
C PRO A 180 -0.75 8.87 7.77
N TRP A 181 -1.16 8.16 6.71
CA TRP A 181 -0.42 7.08 6.07
C TRP A 181 0.98 7.44 5.57
N PHE A 182 1.20 8.70 5.19
CA PHE A 182 2.50 9.21 4.76
C PHE A 182 3.56 9.04 5.86
N PHE A 183 3.19 9.19 7.13
CA PHE A 183 4.10 8.98 8.24
C PHE A 183 4.51 7.51 8.39
N LEU A 184 3.60 6.56 8.14
CA LEU A 184 3.96 5.14 8.10
C LEU A 184 4.89 4.83 6.91
N PHE A 185 4.67 5.47 5.76
CA PHE A 185 5.58 5.37 4.62
C PHE A 185 6.98 5.91 4.97
N LEU A 186 7.05 7.06 5.67
CA LEU A 186 8.30 7.63 6.16
C LEU A 186 9.00 6.71 7.17
N THR A 187 8.26 6.05 8.07
CA THR A 187 8.83 5.00 8.94
C THR A 187 9.52 3.93 8.11
N GLY A 188 8.87 3.41 7.07
CA GLY A 188 9.47 2.47 6.12
C GLY A 188 10.73 3.03 5.47
N PHE A 189 10.69 4.28 5.00
CA PHE A 189 11.84 4.96 4.40
C PHE A 189 13.03 5.05 5.36
N PHE A 190 12.82 5.45 6.62
CA PHE A 190 13.87 5.58 7.60
C PHE A 190 14.43 4.21 8.04
N ILE A 191 13.60 3.17 8.13
CA ILE A 191 14.07 1.78 8.33
C ILE A 191 14.96 1.35 7.14
N GLY A 192 14.57 1.69 5.91
CA GLY A 192 15.40 1.45 4.72
C GLY A 192 16.74 2.20 4.76
N ARG A 193 16.75 3.42 5.32
CA ARG A 193 17.98 4.20 5.56
C ARG A 193 18.88 3.53 6.60
N LEU A 194 18.32 2.98 7.69
CA LEU A 194 19.10 2.19 8.64
C LEU A 194 19.80 1.02 7.94
N ASN A 195 19.09 0.31 7.07
CA ASN A 195 19.69 -0.77 6.30
C ASN A 195 20.85 -0.27 5.40
N GLU A 196 20.75 0.92 4.80
CA GLU A 196 21.86 1.51 4.05
C GLU A 196 23.06 1.88 4.94
N VAL A 197 22.80 2.56 6.07
CA VAL A 197 23.83 3.03 7.01
C VAL A 197 24.63 1.87 7.61
N TYR A 198 23.94 0.79 8.00
CA TYR A 198 24.56 -0.41 8.56
C TYR A 198 25.08 -1.40 7.51
N ARG A 199 25.27 -0.95 6.26
CA ARG A 199 25.83 -1.75 5.17
C ARG A 199 25.05 -3.04 4.88
N ASN A 200 23.75 -2.90 4.73
CA ASN A 200 22.79 -3.93 4.31
C ASN A 200 22.71 -5.15 5.26
N PRO A 201 22.43 -4.97 6.56
CA PRO A 201 22.25 -6.08 7.49
C PRO A 201 21.14 -7.04 7.05
N LEU A 202 20.06 -6.54 6.42
CA LEU A 202 18.98 -7.39 5.93
C LEU A 202 19.37 -8.21 4.71
N GLY A 203 20.37 -7.76 3.94
CA GLY A 203 20.93 -8.51 2.82
C GLY A 203 21.63 -9.81 3.22
N LYS A 204 21.87 -10.05 4.51
CA LYS A 204 22.43 -11.30 5.04
C LYS A 204 21.39 -12.41 5.18
N TYR A 205 20.10 -12.06 5.26
CA TYR A 205 19.03 -13.05 5.42
C TYR A 205 18.60 -13.59 4.05
N ASN A 206 18.96 -14.84 3.81
CA ASN A 206 18.65 -15.53 2.56
C ASN A 206 17.34 -16.32 2.69
N VAL A 207 16.22 -15.60 2.87
CA VAL A 207 14.89 -16.21 2.85
C VAL A 207 14.42 -16.31 1.40
N ASN A 208 14.56 -17.51 0.85
CA ASN A 208 14.18 -17.83 -0.52
C ASN A 208 13.09 -18.91 -0.51
N ILE A 209 11.83 -18.47 -0.53
CA ILE A 209 10.70 -19.31 -0.92
C ILE A 209 10.37 -18.93 -2.36
N PRO A 210 10.80 -19.73 -3.36
CA PRO A 210 10.85 -19.30 -4.76
C PRO A 210 9.54 -18.68 -5.27
N MET A 211 8.40 -19.25 -4.89
CA MET A 211 7.08 -18.74 -5.24
C MET A 211 6.80 -17.35 -4.65
N LEU A 212 7.01 -17.15 -3.35
CA LEU A 212 6.77 -15.87 -2.70
C LEU A 212 7.75 -14.80 -3.18
N ASN A 213 9.03 -15.15 -3.35
CA ASN A 213 10.01 -14.24 -3.92
C ASN A 213 9.59 -13.86 -5.36
N TYR A 214 9.17 -14.80 -6.21
CA TYR A 214 8.68 -14.49 -7.55
C TYR A 214 7.50 -13.51 -7.52
N ILE A 215 6.50 -13.77 -6.67
CA ILE A 215 5.35 -12.88 -6.50
C ILE A 215 5.81 -11.48 -6.06
N GLY A 216 6.71 -11.39 -5.08
CA GLY A 216 7.24 -10.11 -4.62
C GLY A 216 8.06 -9.35 -5.65
N LYS A 217 8.76 -10.06 -6.56
CA LYS A 217 9.49 -9.45 -7.68
C LYS A 217 8.56 -8.83 -8.72
N HIS A 218 7.36 -9.40 -8.87
CA HIS A 218 6.34 -8.98 -9.83
C HIS A 218 5.12 -8.34 -9.16
N SER A 219 5.30 -7.80 -7.94
CA SER A 219 4.20 -7.39 -7.05
C SER A 219 3.24 -6.39 -7.70
N LEU A 220 3.72 -5.39 -8.44
CA LEU A 220 2.86 -4.40 -9.09
C LEU A 220 1.95 -5.03 -10.15
N VAL A 221 2.48 -5.92 -10.98
CA VAL A 221 1.69 -6.57 -12.05
C VAL A 221 0.63 -7.48 -11.43
N ILE A 222 1.02 -8.28 -10.43
CA ILE A 222 0.10 -9.16 -9.71
C ILE A 222 -0.96 -8.34 -8.98
N TYR A 223 -0.57 -7.22 -8.37
CA TYR A 223 -1.48 -6.27 -7.76
C TYR A 223 -2.46 -5.68 -8.79
N LEU A 224 -2.07 -5.39 -10.02
CA LEU A 224 -3.03 -4.85 -11.00
C LEU A 224 -4.00 -5.91 -11.51
N LEU A 225 -3.56 -7.16 -11.60
CA LEU A 225 -4.35 -8.24 -12.20
C LEU A 225 -5.23 -8.99 -11.19
N HIS A 226 -4.91 -9.00 -9.90
CA HIS A 226 -5.56 -9.89 -8.94
C HIS A 226 -7.08 -9.74 -8.91
N GLN A 227 -7.62 -8.52 -8.89
CA GLN A 227 -9.07 -8.31 -8.76
C GLN A 227 -9.82 -8.75 -10.02
N VAL A 228 -9.22 -8.51 -11.20
CA VAL A 228 -9.75 -8.99 -12.49
C VAL A 228 -9.74 -10.52 -12.53
N ILE A 229 -8.64 -11.15 -12.11
CA ILE A 229 -8.50 -12.61 -12.06
C ILE A 229 -9.51 -13.21 -11.07
N ILE A 230 -9.64 -12.66 -9.86
CA ILE A 230 -10.61 -13.11 -8.86
C ILE A 230 -12.02 -13.03 -9.44
N PHE A 231 -12.41 -11.87 -9.99
CA PHE A 231 -13.76 -11.66 -10.50
C PHE A 231 -14.10 -12.61 -11.66
N ILE A 232 -13.19 -12.78 -12.63
CA ILE A 232 -13.37 -13.73 -13.73
C ILE A 232 -13.48 -15.17 -13.20
N SER A 233 -12.60 -15.56 -12.28
CA SER A 233 -12.58 -16.92 -11.72
C SER A 233 -13.88 -17.24 -10.99
N LEU A 234 -14.34 -16.35 -10.11
CA LEU A 234 -15.60 -16.52 -9.38
C LEU A 234 -16.81 -16.52 -10.32
N THR A 235 -16.80 -15.69 -11.37
CA THR A 235 -17.87 -15.69 -12.38
C THR A 235 -17.96 -17.03 -13.10
N ILE A 236 -16.82 -17.65 -13.43
CA ILE A 236 -16.78 -18.99 -14.03
C ILE A 236 -17.32 -20.03 -13.04
N LEU A 237 -16.86 -20.02 -11.79
CA LEU A 237 -17.30 -20.96 -10.74
C LEU A 237 -18.82 -20.89 -10.50
N ARG A 238 -19.40 -19.68 -10.48
CA ARG A 238 -20.85 -19.48 -10.35
C ARG A 238 -21.61 -20.02 -11.56
N LYS A 239 -21.09 -19.81 -12.77
CA LYS A 239 -21.72 -20.33 -14.00
C LYS A 239 -21.75 -21.85 -14.07
N ILE A 240 -20.79 -22.53 -13.47
CA ILE A 240 -20.74 -24.00 -13.41
C ILE A 240 -21.38 -24.58 -12.13
N GLY A 241 -22.02 -23.74 -11.30
CA GLY A 241 -22.79 -24.16 -10.13
C GLY A 241 -21.96 -24.65 -8.94
N ILE A 242 -20.69 -24.27 -8.85
CA ILE A 242 -19.85 -24.59 -7.68
C ILE A 242 -20.12 -23.64 -6.51
N ILE A 243 -20.41 -22.38 -6.82
CA ILE A 243 -20.79 -21.32 -5.87
C ILE A 243 -22.06 -20.62 -6.33
#